data_AF-A0A7V6L7D0-F1
#
_entry.id   AF-A0A7V6L7D0-F1
#
_cell.length_a   1.000
_cell.length_b   1.000
_cell.length_c   1.000
_cell.angle_alpha   90.00
_cell.angle_beta   90.00
_cell.angle_gamma   90.00
#
_symmetry.space_group_name_H-M   'P 1'
#
loop_
_entity.id
_entity.type
_entity.pdbx_description
1 polymer ?
#
loop_
_entity_poly.entity_id
_entity_poly.type
_entity_poly.pdbx_seq_one_letter_code
_entity_poly.pdbx_strand_id
1 'polypeptide(L)'
;MSENNLQKPNITVTEYNSDEIREYSTDSLETLKKDVKGVRWIDIDNECGKVLCEQMSRLYNIHPVVLESIYEKDQSPKLDDYQDFLFAVATMIYKKEQALVAEGISFLLGDNYVISIGDLDGDVFDKVRKELHTPKSRIRTSGPDYLLYRLMDSITDDYFATLYEIEERIYRLEEEIIKDPSDSLLAKIREIKSDNQLVAKSIIPFKESRSILINMPSKFITSSVAPYMNDVYDHIKEAIGLSETCRVMISDLMQLFYASTSYKLNEIIKVLTVISTIFIPLTFIVGLYGMNFKHIPEFNIPWAYPVLLGVMLVITLLMIYYFKKKKWF
;
A
#
# COMPACT_ATOMS: atom_id res chain seq x y z
N MET A 1 7.63 28.66 -30.35
CA MET A 1 6.64 29.57 -29.74
C MET A 1 6.46 29.08 -28.32
N SER A 2 7.02 29.85 -27.40
CA SER A 2 7.08 29.59 -25.96
C SER A 2 5.72 29.87 -25.34
N GLU A 3 5.02 28.83 -24.90
CA GLU A 3 3.94 29.00 -23.94
C GLU A 3 4.58 29.36 -22.60
N ASN A 4 4.22 30.55 -22.10
CA ASN A 4 4.44 30.96 -20.73
C ASN A 4 3.74 29.95 -19.81
N ASN A 5 4.49 28.95 -19.33
CA ASN A 5 4.11 28.24 -18.11
C ASN A 5 4.22 29.25 -16.96
N LEU A 6 3.08 29.83 -16.60
CA LEU A 6 2.92 30.53 -15.31
C LEU A 6 3.25 29.51 -14.22
N GLN A 7 4.46 29.63 -13.68
CA GLN A 7 4.96 28.80 -12.58
C GLN A 7 3.97 28.94 -11.41
N LYS A 8 3.38 27.83 -10.94
CA LYS A 8 2.53 27.83 -9.74
C LYS A 8 3.35 28.45 -8.59
N PRO A 9 2.75 29.27 -7.72
CA PRO A 9 3.47 29.81 -6.56
C PRO A 9 3.89 28.66 -5.64
N ASN A 10 5.18 28.58 -5.30
CA ASN A 10 5.77 27.49 -4.51
C ASN A 10 5.45 27.58 -3.01
N ILE A 11 4.77 28.64 -2.55
CA ILE A 11 4.50 28.87 -1.12
C ILE A 11 3.03 29.29 -0.92
N THR A 12 2.32 28.51 -0.11
CA THR A 12 0.98 28.85 0.39
C THR A 12 1.06 29.14 1.89
N VAL A 13 0.39 30.20 2.33
CA VAL A 13 0.44 30.66 3.72
C VAL A 13 -0.96 30.79 4.27
N THR A 14 -1.18 30.12 5.40
CA THR A 14 -2.42 30.18 6.17
C THR A 14 -2.13 30.78 7.55
N GLU A 15 -2.59 32.00 7.78
CA GLU A 15 -2.50 32.69 9.06
C GLU A 15 -3.84 32.63 9.77
N TYR A 16 -3.84 32.24 11.04
CA TYR A 16 -5.08 32.04 11.77
C TYR A 16 -4.97 32.31 13.28
N ASN A 17 -6.11 32.64 13.88
CA ASN A 17 -6.32 32.67 15.33
C ASN A 17 -7.74 32.20 15.66
N SER A 18 -8.29 32.53 16.83
CA SER A 18 -9.67 32.17 17.18
C SER A 18 -10.72 32.77 16.24
N ASP A 19 -10.47 33.95 15.68
CA ASP A 19 -11.48 34.83 15.10
C ASP A 19 -11.34 35.04 13.59
N GLU A 20 -10.12 35.16 13.06
CA GLU A 20 -9.85 35.38 11.62
C GLU A 20 -8.91 34.33 11.02
N ILE A 21 -9.18 33.91 9.77
CA ILE A 21 -8.28 33.11 8.92
C ILE A 21 -7.92 33.92 7.68
N ARG A 22 -6.68 33.85 7.23
CA ARG A 22 -6.21 34.47 5.99
C ARG A 22 -5.32 33.50 5.24
N GLU A 23 -5.63 33.32 3.97
CA GLU A 23 -4.91 32.43 3.07
C GLU A 23 -4.43 33.23 1.87
N TYR A 24 -3.16 33.07 1.53
CA TYR A 24 -2.55 33.73 0.39
C TYR A 24 -1.32 32.93 -0.07
N SER A 25 -0.99 33.08 -1.36
CA SER A 25 0.24 32.51 -1.92
C SER A 25 1.28 33.60 -2.12
N THR A 26 2.55 33.24 -2.03
CA THR A 26 3.68 34.14 -2.27
C THR A 26 4.84 33.38 -2.91
N ASP A 27 5.76 34.11 -3.53
CA ASP A 27 6.99 33.54 -4.11
C ASP A 27 8.20 33.71 -3.18
N SER A 28 8.04 34.39 -2.03
CA SER A 28 9.14 34.63 -1.11
C SER A 28 8.73 34.77 0.35
N LEU A 29 9.50 34.12 1.23
CA LEU A 29 9.37 34.22 2.68
C LEU A 29 9.71 35.62 3.22
N GLU A 30 10.46 36.44 2.48
CA GLU A 30 10.81 37.81 2.89
C GLU A 30 9.62 38.76 2.89
N THR A 31 8.59 38.44 2.11
CA THR A 31 7.35 39.23 2.02
C THR A 31 6.44 39.03 3.23
N LEU A 32 6.69 38.00 4.03
CA LEU A 32 5.88 37.65 5.19
C LEU A 32 6.10 38.66 6.31
N LYS A 33 5.00 39.15 6.88
CA LYS A 33 5.06 40.04 8.04
C LYS A 33 5.65 39.30 9.24
N LYS A 34 6.50 39.95 10.03
CA LYS A 34 7.09 39.33 11.22
C LYS A 34 6.09 39.13 12.35
N ASP A 35 5.15 40.07 12.52
CA ASP A 35 4.13 40.00 13.57
C ASP A 35 2.86 39.30 13.07
N VAL A 36 2.67 38.06 13.49
CA VAL A 36 1.41 37.32 13.33
C VAL A 36 0.69 37.26 14.67
N LYS A 37 -0.57 37.68 14.68
CA LYS A 37 -1.46 37.49 15.83
C LYS A 37 -2.13 36.12 15.72
N GLY A 38 -1.41 35.07 16.11
CA GLY A 38 -1.88 33.69 16.04
C GLY A 38 -0.82 32.75 15.50
N VAL A 39 -1.26 31.74 14.75
CA VAL A 39 -0.42 30.71 14.14
C VAL A 39 -0.29 30.97 12.63
N ARG A 40 0.89 30.72 12.08
CA ARG A 40 1.16 30.72 10.64
C ARG A 40 1.56 29.32 10.17
N TRP A 41 0.79 28.77 9.25
CA TRP A 41 1.16 27.57 8.51
C TRP A 41 1.73 27.99 7.14
N ILE A 42 2.93 27.51 6.81
CA ILE A 42 3.62 27.78 5.55
C ILE A 42 3.82 26.45 4.83
N ASP A 43 3.07 26.24 3.75
CA ASP A 43 3.17 25.10 2.86
C ASP A 43 4.13 25.43 1.71
N ILE A 44 5.25 24.72 1.61
CA ILE A 44 6.26 24.88 0.55
C ILE A 44 6.26 23.63 -0.33
N ASP A 45 5.97 23.82 -1.61
CA ASP A 45 6.00 22.74 -2.61
C ASP A 45 7.45 22.40 -3.05
N ASN A 46 7.68 21.15 -3.47
CA ASN A 46 8.91 20.37 -3.71
C ASN A 46 10.12 21.11 -4.35
N GLU A 47 9.92 22.28 -4.93
CA GLU A 47 10.96 23.16 -5.45
C GLU A 47 11.40 24.21 -4.42
N CYS A 48 12.06 23.75 -3.34
CA CYS A 48 12.85 24.65 -2.52
C CYS A 48 14.12 25.02 -3.30
N GLY A 49 14.02 26.01 -4.20
CA GLY A 49 15.19 26.52 -4.91
C GLY A 49 16.22 27.12 -3.95
N LYS A 50 17.47 27.29 -4.41
CA LYS A 50 18.57 27.84 -3.59
C LYS A 50 18.19 29.12 -2.84
N VAL A 51 17.43 30.01 -3.47
CA VAL A 51 16.95 31.28 -2.89
C VAL A 51 16.04 31.03 -1.69
N LEU A 52 15.12 30.07 -1.79
CA LEU A 52 14.19 29.76 -0.71
C LEU A 52 14.93 29.16 0.50
N CYS A 53 15.91 28.27 0.27
CA CYS A 53 16.76 27.76 1.34
C CYS A 53 17.58 28.84 2.04
N GLU A 54 18.15 29.80 1.29
CA GLU A 54 18.86 30.93 1.86
C GLU A 54 17.93 31.80 2.73
N GLN A 55 16.70 32.00 2.28
CA GLN A 55 15.66 32.71 3.05
C GLN A 55 15.28 31.94 4.32
N MET A 56 15.08 30.63 4.22
CA MET A 56 14.79 29.75 5.35
C MET A 56 15.90 29.78 6.40
N SER A 57 17.16 29.62 5.98
CA SER A 57 18.31 29.70 6.89
C SER A 57 18.37 31.05 7.61
N ARG A 58 18.22 32.15 6.88
CA ARG A 58 18.36 33.51 7.43
C ARG A 58 17.19 33.96 8.30
N LEU A 59 15.95 33.62 7.91
CA LEU A 59 14.74 34.11 8.56
C LEU A 59 14.33 33.25 9.76
N TYR A 60 14.58 31.94 9.69
CA TYR A 60 14.15 30.96 10.69
C TYR A 60 15.33 30.30 11.43
N ASN A 61 16.56 30.76 11.19
CA ASN A 61 17.79 30.23 11.78
C ASN A 61 18.00 28.72 11.54
N ILE A 62 17.57 28.22 10.38
CA ILE A 62 17.65 26.80 10.05
C ILE A 62 19.09 26.43 9.69
N HIS A 63 19.63 25.48 10.44
CA HIS A 63 20.99 25.01 10.27
C HIS A 63 21.18 24.32 8.89
N PRO A 64 22.31 24.50 8.19
CA PRO A 64 22.55 23.92 6.87
C PRO A 64 22.33 22.40 6.79
N VAL A 65 22.66 21.65 7.86
CA VAL A 65 22.44 20.19 7.95
C VAL A 65 20.95 19.82 7.88
N VAL A 66 20.06 20.67 8.41
CA VAL A 66 18.61 20.47 8.33
C VAL A 66 18.11 20.80 6.91
N LEU A 67 18.67 21.83 6.27
CA LEU A 67 18.36 22.12 4.87
C LEU A 67 18.80 20.99 3.94
N GLU A 68 20.00 20.44 4.13
CA GLU A 68 20.47 19.26 3.40
C GLU A 68 19.53 18.07 3.62
N SER A 69 19.08 17.87 4.86
CA SER A 69 18.08 16.84 5.18
C SER A 69 16.75 17.02 4.45
N ILE A 70 16.27 18.26 4.29
CA ILE A 70 15.02 18.56 3.56
C ILE A 70 15.12 18.19 2.07
N TYR A 71 16.32 18.22 1.48
CA TYR A 71 16.54 17.81 0.08
C TYR A 71 16.64 16.29 -0.12
N GLU A 72 16.94 15.54 0.94
CA GLU A 72 17.04 14.09 0.87
C GLU A 72 15.64 13.47 0.76
N LYS A 73 15.29 12.96 -0.43
CA LYS A 73 13.96 12.38 -0.71
C LYS A 73 13.62 11.14 0.13
N ASP A 74 14.64 10.39 0.55
CA ASP A 74 14.49 9.11 1.26
C ASP A 74 14.84 9.21 2.76
N GLN A 75 14.56 10.35 3.40
CA GLN A 75 14.77 10.44 4.85
C GLN A 75 13.79 9.56 5.62
N SER A 76 14.35 8.80 6.56
CA SER A 76 13.55 8.07 7.54
C SER A 76 12.84 9.04 8.47
N PRO A 77 11.57 8.77 8.83
CA PRO A 77 10.86 9.55 9.82
C PRO A 77 11.64 9.76 11.11
N LYS A 78 11.61 10.99 11.62
CA LYS A 78 12.36 11.40 12.82
C LYS A 78 11.74 12.64 13.46
N LEU A 79 12.15 12.89 14.69
CA LEU A 79 11.84 14.12 15.41
C LEU A 79 13.11 14.58 16.13
N ASP A 80 13.57 15.79 15.83
CA ASP A 80 14.80 16.36 16.39
C ASP A 80 14.50 17.74 17.01
N ASP A 81 14.88 17.95 18.26
CA ASP A 81 14.73 19.23 18.96
C ASP A 81 15.98 20.10 18.76
N TYR A 82 15.81 21.23 18.07
CA TYR A 82 16.84 22.26 17.95
C TYR A 82 16.48 23.46 18.82
N GLN A 83 17.48 24.25 19.18
CA GLN A 83 17.30 25.41 20.06
C GLN A 83 16.20 26.38 19.60
N ASP A 84 16.00 26.53 18.28
CA ASP A 84 15.10 27.52 17.68
C ASP A 84 13.85 26.93 17.00
N PHE A 85 13.82 25.61 16.77
CA PHE A 85 12.67 24.91 16.19
C PHE A 85 12.71 23.41 16.50
N LEU A 86 11.56 22.75 16.39
CA LEU A 86 11.45 21.29 16.34
C LEU A 86 11.39 20.87 14.87
N PHE A 87 12.24 19.91 14.47
CA PHE A 87 12.26 19.36 13.12
C PHE A 87 11.64 17.96 13.12
N ALA A 88 10.60 17.74 12.31
CA ALA A 88 9.99 16.43 12.14
C ALA A 88 10.05 16.00 10.69
N VAL A 89 10.24 14.71 10.44
CA VAL A 89 10.10 14.11 9.13
C VAL A 89 9.07 13.00 9.22
N ALA A 90 8.16 12.96 8.26
CA ALA A 90 7.16 11.92 8.10
C ALA A 90 7.07 11.51 6.63
N THR A 91 6.31 10.47 6.34
CA THR A 91 6.10 9.99 4.97
C THR A 91 4.60 9.97 4.69
N MET A 92 4.13 10.81 3.77
CA MET A 92 2.76 10.74 3.29
C MET A 92 2.61 9.51 2.40
N ILE A 93 1.46 8.85 2.48
CA ILE A 93 1.07 7.79 1.55
C ILE A 93 -0.24 8.19 0.92
N TYR A 94 -0.26 8.23 -0.40
CA TYR A 94 -1.44 8.62 -1.16
C TYR A 94 -1.46 7.92 -2.51
N LYS A 95 -2.59 7.99 -3.22
CA LYS A 95 -2.75 7.41 -4.55
C LYS A 95 -2.56 8.48 -5.63
N LYS A 96 -1.63 8.23 -6.55
CA LYS A 96 -1.42 9.03 -7.76
C LYS A 96 -1.61 8.11 -8.97
N GLU A 97 -2.57 8.43 -9.83
CA GLU A 97 -2.86 7.63 -11.04
C GLU A 97 -3.08 6.13 -10.75
N GLN A 98 -3.75 5.79 -9.65
CA GLN A 98 -3.98 4.42 -9.13
C GLN A 98 -2.75 3.70 -8.56
N ALA A 99 -1.55 4.29 -8.63
CA ALA A 99 -0.39 3.77 -7.95
C ALA A 99 -0.29 4.34 -6.53
N LEU A 100 0.10 3.51 -5.58
CA LEU A 100 0.45 3.96 -4.23
C LEU A 100 1.81 4.66 -4.28
N VAL A 101 1.85 5.89 -3.79
CA VAL A 101 3.06 6.71 -3.72
C VAL A 101 3.36 6.99 -2.25
N ALA A 102 4.64 6.89 -1.89
CA ALA A 102 5.14 7.32 -0.59
C ALA A 102 6.06 8.52 -0.80
N GLU A 103 5.86 9.57 -0.02
CA GLU A 103 6.50 10.85 -0.19
C GLU A 103 6.93 11.43 1.15
N GLY A 104 8.22 11.74 1.30
CA GLY A 104 8.72 12.43 2.48
C GLY A 104 8.14 13.83 2.60
N ILE A 105 7.75 14.20 3.82
CA ILE A 105 7.41 15.57 4.19
C ILE A 105 8.19 15.98 5.43
N SER A 106 8.77 17.17 5.36
CA SER A 106 9.48 17.81 6.45
C SER A 106 8.61 18.86 7.13
N PHE A 107 8.65 18.89 8.45
CA PHE A 107 8.00 19.92 9.25
C PHE A 107 9.01 20.66 10.13
N LEU A 108 8.85 21.98 10.21
CA LEU A 108 9.56 22.83 11.15
C LEU A 108 8.54 23.54 12.03
N LEU A 109 8.56 23.26 13.32
CA LEU A 109 7.71 23.90 14.32
C LEU A 109 8.52 24.92 15.11
N GLY A 110 8.12 26.19 15.04
CA GLY A 110 8.65 27.26 15.88
C GLY A 110 7.61 27.80 16.85
N ASP A 111 7.87 28.99 17.41
CA ASP A 111 7.05 29.57 18.49
C ASP A 111 5.60 29.88 18.06
N ASN A 112 5.38 30.28 16.81
CA ASN A 112 4.06 30.65 16.27
C ASN A 112 3.85 30.18 14.82
N TYR A 113 4.67 29.24 14.34
CA TYR A 113 4.59 28.79 12.95
C TYR A 113 4.84 27.29 12.81
N VAL A 114 4.28 26.74 11.73
CA VAL A 114 4.64 25.42 11.19
C VAL A 114 4.99 25.60 9.72
N ILE A 115 6.15 25.12 9.29
CA ILE A 115 6.54 25.05 7.88
C ILE A 115 6.49 23.59 7.45
N SER A 116 5.72 23.27 6.41
CA SER A 116 5.66 21.97 5.73
C SER A 116 6.39 22.08 4.40
N ILE A 117 7.19 21.06 4.07
CA ILE A 117 8.01 21.04 2.85
C ILE A 117 7.95 19.65 2.24
N GLY A 118 7.46 19.54 1.01
CA GLY A 118 7.31 18.27 0.25
C GLY A 118 6.57 18.51 -1.07
N ASP A 119 6.31 17.48 -1.87
CA ASP A 119 5.36 17.59 -2.99
C ASP A 119 3.93 17.62 -2.43
N LEU A 120 3.27 18.75 -2.62
CA LEU A 120 1.95 19.01 -2.03
C LEU A 120 0.82 18.88 -3.06
N ASP A 121 1.10 18.52 -4.32
CA ASP A 121 0.07 18.37 -5.36
C ASP A 121 -0.87 17.16 -5.08
N GLY A 122 -0.54 16.33 -4.09
CA GLY A 122 -1.35 15.20 -3.61
C GLY A 122 -1.33 14.99 -2.09
N ASP A 123 -1.17 16.07 -1.30
CA ASP A 123 -1.05 15.94 0.16
C ASP A 123 -2.32 15.41 0.85
N VAL A 124 -2.14 15.04 2.12
CA VAL A 124 -3.16 14.41 2.98
C VAL A 124 -3.83 15.39 3.94
N PHE A 125 -3.69 16.71 3.74
CA PHE A 125 -4.06 17.73 4.75
C PHE A 125 -5.42 18.40 4.52
N ASP A 126 -6.22 17.92 3.57
CA ASP A 126 -7.56 18.45 3.29
C ASP A 126 -8.49 18.48 4.52
N LYS A 127 -8.40 17.47 5.39
CA LYS A 127 -9.14 17.43 6.65
C LYS A 127 -8.73 18.58 7.58
N VAL A 128 -7.42 18.84 7.67
CA VAL A 128 -6.85 19.93 8.48
C VAL A 128 -7.28 21.30 7.95
N ARG A 129 -7.22 21.50 6.62
CA ARG A 129 -7.72 22.73 5.97
C ARG A 129 -9.21 22.96 6.24
N LYS A 130 -10.04 21.93 6.13
CA LYS A 130 -11.48 22.00 6.47
C LYS A 130 -11.71 22.35 7.94
N GLU A 131 -10.92 21.78 8.86
CA GLU A 131 -11.01 22.06 10.29
C GLU A 131 -10.63 23.52 10.61
N LEU A 132 -9.62 24.07 9.91
CA LEU A 132 -9.21 25.48 10.02
C LEU A 132 -10.32 26.45 9.57
N HIS A 133 -11.09 26.11 8.54
CA HIS A 133 -12.23 26.93 8.12
C HIS A 133 -13.44 26.82 9.05
N THR A 134 -13.45 25.89 9.99
CA THR A 134 -14.53 25.76 10.98
C THR A 134 -14.32 26.75 12.12
N PRO A 135 -15.22 27.76 12.31
CA PRO A 135 -15.03 28.76 13.34
C PRO A 135 -14.96 28.16 14.74
N LYS A 136 -14.00 28.62 15.56
CA LYS A 136 -13.77 28.14 16.93
C LYS A 136 -13.48 26.64 17.05
N SER A 137 -13.05 25.99 15.98
CA SER A 137 -12.50 24.63 16.05
C SER A 137 -11.28 24.61 16.98
N ARG A 138 -10.92 23.43 17.46
CA ARG A 138 -9.83 23.30 18.42
C ARG A 138 -8.51 23.79 17.84
N ILE A 139 -8.24 23.45 16.58
CA ILE A 139 -7.05 23.92 15.84
C ILE A 139 -6.96 25.45 15.78
N ARG A 140 -8.08 26.17 15.67
CA ARG A 140 -8.14 27.64 15.64
C ARG A 140 -7.81 28.31 16.98
N THR A 141 -8.07 27.60 18.07
CA THR A 141 -7.88 28.11 19.44
C THR A 141 -6.60 27.62 20.11
N SER A 142 -5.85 26.75 19.43
CA SER A 142 -4.63 26.12 19.95
C SER A 142 -3.38 26.67 19.25
N GLY A 143 -2.21 26.33 19.81
CA GLY A 143 -0.90 26.78 19.29
C GLY A 143 -0.44 26.02 18.04
N PRO A 144 0.76 26.37 17.53
CA PRO A 144 1.35 25.72 16.36
C PRO A 144 1.70 24.24 16.62
N ASP A 145 1.93 23.87 17.87
CA ASP A 145 2.16 22.48 18.29
C ASP A 145 0.94 21.59 18.05
N TYR A 146 -0.26 22.12 18.28
CA TYR A 146 -1.50 21.42 17.96
C TYR A 146 -1.69 21.27 16.45
N LEU A 147 -1.30 22.26 15.65
CA LEU A 147 -1.31 22.14 14.18
C LEU A 147 -0.38 21.02 13.71
N LEU A 148 0.87 20.98 14.21
CA LEU A 148 1.79 19.90 13.88
C LEU A 148 1.18 18.53 14.24
N TYR A 149 0.55 18.42 15.41
CA TYR A 149 -0.17 17.21 15.81
C TYR A 149 -1.23 16.83 14.77
N ARG A 150 -2.12 17.77 14.39
CA ARG A 150 -3.19 17.48 13.42
C ARG A 150 -2.65 17.08 12.05
N LEU A 151 -1.54 17.65 11.61
CA LEU A 151 -0.87 17.26 10.36
C LEU A 151 -0.33 15.82 10.45
N MET A 152 0.37 15.47 11.54
CA MET A 152 0.86 14.10 11.77
C MET A 152 -0.27 13.07 11.93
N ASP A 153 -1.36 13.46 12.58
CA ASP A 153 -2.57 12.65 12.72
C ASP A 153 -3.21 12.37 11.36
N SER A 154 -3.28 13.38 10.48
CA SER A 154 -3.79 13.21 9.11
C SER A 154 -2.94 12.22 8.30
N ILE A 155 -1.60 12.26 8.43
CA ILE A 155 -0.71 11.26 7.80
C ILE A 155 -0.99 9.87 8.35
N THR A 156 -1.22 9.76 9.65
CA THR A 156 -1.46 8.48 10.32
C THR A 156 -2.80 7.86 9.90
N ASP A 157 -3.84 8.68 9.76
CA ASP A 157 -5.14 8.29 9.22
C ASP A 157 -5.02 7.63 7.84
N ASP A 158 -4.20 8.19 6.94
CA ASP A 158 -4.03 7.65 5.58
C ASP A 158 -3.24 6.34 5.54
N TYR A 159 -2.36 6.08 6.52
CA TYR A 159 -1.78 4.75 6.70
C TYR A 159 -2.87 3.71 6.98
N PHE A 160 -3.81 4.01 7.88
CA PHE A 160 -4.92 3.10 8.18
C PHE A 160 -5.85 2.93 6.98
N ALA A 161 -6.22 4.01 6.29
CA ALA A 161 -7.04 3.93 5.10
C ALA A 161 -6.42 2.99 4.04
N THR A 162 -5.11 3.11 3.82
CA THR A 162 -4.38 2.25 2.89
C THR A 162 -4.31 0.80 3.36
N LEU A 163 -4.04 0.56 4.65
CA LEU A 163 -3.95 -0.79 5.21
C LEU A 163 -5.30 -1.52 5.20
N TYR A 164 -6.40 -0.83 5.49
CA TYR A 164 -7.75 -1.42 5.38
C TYR A 164 -8.11 -1.76 3.94
N GLU A 165 -7.69 -0.95 2.98
CA GLU A 165 -7.88 -1.29 1.57
C GLU A 165 -7.07 -2.54 1.18
N ILE A 166 -5.82 -2.65 1.66
CA ILE A 166 -4.99 -3.86 1.45
C ILE A 166 -5.68 -5.08 2.04
N GLU A 167 -6.20 -4.98 3.27
CA GLU A 167 -6.94 -6.06 3.94
C GLU A 167 -8.18 -6.48 3.12
N GLU A 168 -8.97 -5.53 2.65
CA GLU A 168 -10.14 -5.84 1.81
C GLU A 168 -9.73 -6.53 0.50
N ARG A 169 -8.65 -6.06 -0.15
CA ARG A 169 -8.11 -6.68 -1.37
C ARG A 169 -7.64 -8.11 -1.12
N ILE A 170 -7.05 -8.40 0.04
CA ILE A 170 -6.67 -9.76 0.45
C ILE A 170 -7.90 -10.67 0.50
N TYR A 171 -8.96 -10.27 1.21
CA TYR A 171 -10.18 -11.08 1.32
C TYR A 171 -10.85 -11.34 -0.03
N ARG A 172 -10.91 -10.33 -0.91
CA ARG A 172 -11.45 -10.52 -2.27
C ARG A 172 -10.63 -11.51 -3.09
N LEU A 173 -9.30 -11.44 -3.01
CA LEU A 173 -8.43 -12.37 -3.71
C LEU A 173 -8.53 -13.79 -3.18
N GLU A 174 -8.74 -13.96 -1.87
CA GLU A 174 -8.94 -15.28 -1.27
C GLU A 174 -10.14 -16.00 -1.91
N GLU A 175 -11.27 -15.30 -2.07
CA GLU A 175 -12.44 -15.84 -2.75
C GLU A 175 -12.21 -16.13 -4.24
N GLU A 176 -11.46 -15.26 -4.95
CA GLU A 176 -11.13 -15.46 -6.36
C GLU A 176 -10.26 -16.71 -6.57
N ILE A 177 -9.26 -16.94 -5.71
CA ILE A 177 -8.33 -18.09 -5.80
C ILE A 177 -9.03 -19.42 -5.57
N ILE A 178 -10.00 -19.46 -4.65
CA ILE A 178 -10.78 -20.67 -4.38
C ILE A 178 -11.65 -21.06 -5.59
N LYS A 179 -12.15 -20.07 -6.34
CA LYS A 179 -13.02 -20.30 -7.51
C LYS A 179 -12.21 -20.70 -8.74
N ASP A 180 -11.18 -19.94 -9.09
CA ASP A 180 -10.37 -20.22 -10.29
C ASP A 180 -8.94 -19.65 -10.17
N PRO A 181 -7.93 -20.48 -9.86
CA PRO A 181 -6.54 -20.01 -9.82
C PRO A 181 -6.06 -19.67 -11.24
N SER A 182 -5.63 -18.41 -11.43
CA SER A 182 -5.09 -17.90 -12.70
C SER A 182 -3.85 -17.01 -12.48
N ASP A 183 -2.99 -16.90 -13.49
CA ASP A 183 -1.75 -16.11 -13.42
C ASP A 183 -2.00 -14.62 -13.14
N SER A 184 -3.15 -14.08 -13.55
CA SER A 184 -3.54 -12.71 -13.21
C SER A 184 -3.73 -12.49 -11.71
N LEU A 185 -4.16 -13.51 -10.96
CA LEU A 185 -4.28 -13.41 -9.50
C LEU A 185 -2.91 -13.29 -8.83
N LEU A 186 -1.90 -14.01 -9.34
CA LEU A 186 -0.54 -13.91 -8.83
C LEU A 186 0.03 -12.49 -8.99
N ALA A 187 -0.28 -11.80 -10.10
CA ALA A 187 0.10 -10.40 -10.29
C ALA A 187 -0.55 -9.49 -9.24
N LYS A 188 -1.86 -9.64 -8.99
CA LYS A 188 -2.58 -8.89 -7.94
C LYS A 188 -2.01 -9.16 -6.53
N ILE A 189 -1.65 -10.40 -6.21
CA ILE A 189 -1.00 -10.75 -4.92
C ILE A 189 0.35 -10.05 -4.77
N ARG A 190 1.12 -9.91 -5.85
CA ARG A 190 2.40 -9.20 -5.83
C ARG A 190 2.21 -7.69 -5.65
N GLU A 191 1.17 -7.13 -6.25
CA GLU A 191 0.82 -5.71 -6.11
C GLU A 191 0.48 -5.36 -4.65
N ILE A 192 -0.46 -6.09 -4.02
CA ILE A 192 -0.79 -5.86 -2.60
C ILE A 192 0.42 -6.05 -1.67
N LYS A 193 1.33 -6.97 -2.04
CA LYS A 193 2.57 -7.19 -1.29
C LYS A 193 3.49 -5.98 -1.40
N SER A 194 3.63 -5.42 -2.59
CA SER A 194 4.42 -4.21 -2.84
C SER A 194 3.83 -3.02 -2.09
N ASP A 195 2.51 -2.85 -2.15
CA ASP A 195 1.79 -1.77 -1.45
C ASP A 195 1.98 -1.86 0.07
N ASN A 196 1.78 -3.05 0.67
CA ASN A 196 2.01 -3.25 2.11
C ASN A 196 3.49 -3.01 2.50
N GLN A 197 4.43 -3.38 1.64
CA GLN A 197 5.85 -3.11 1.87
C GLN A 197 6.18 -1.62 1.82
N LEU A 198 5.54 -0.87 0.93
CA LEU A 198 5.68 0.58 0.84
C LEU A 198 5.17 1.25 2.12
N VAL A 199 4.00 0.83 2.60
CA VAL A 199 3.46 1.28 3.90
C VAL A 199 4.42 0.93 5.03
N ALA A 200 4.83 -0.33 5.14
CA ALA A 200 5.75 -0.80 6.20
C ALA A 200 7.05 0.01 6.25
N LYS A 201 7.67 0.30 5.10
CA LYS A 201 8.89 1.14 5.02
C LYS A 201 8.67 2.57 5.51
N SER A 202 7.46 3.11 5.30
CA SER A 202 7.09 4.47 5.71
C SER A 202 6.82 4.58 7.22
N ILE A 203 6.30 3.51 7.84
CA ILE A 203 5.85 3.53 9.25
C ILE A 203 6.84 2.90 10.24
N ILE A 204 7.62 1.88 9.85
CA ILE A 204 8.52 1.16 10.77
C ILE A 204 9.59 2.07 11.41
N PRO A 205 10.21 3.04 10.71
CA PRO A 205 11.22 3.91 11.32
C PRO A 205 10.69 4.70 12.52
N PHE A 206 9.39 5.01 12.55
CA PHE A 206 8.74 5.57 13.72
C PHE A 206 8.74 4.64 14.95
N LYS A 207 9.27 3.42 14.93
CA LYS A 207 9.48 2.68 16.20
C LYS A 207 10.56 3.32 17.05
N GLU A 208 11.57 3.91 16.42
CA GLU A 208 12.79 4.39 17.09
C GLU A 208 12.63 5.81 17.64
N SER A 209 11.75 6.64 17.04
CA SER A 209 11.51 8.02 17.46
C SER A 209 10.75 8.18 18.81
N ARG A 210 10.31 7.09 19.47
CA ARG A 210 9.44 7.18 20.66
C ARG A 210 10.24 7.67 21.86
N SER A 211 11.47 7.20 21.90
CA SER A 211 12.49 7.57 22.86
C SER A 211 12.74 9.07 22.84
N ILE A 212 12.49 9.74 21.71
CA ILE A 212 12.72 11.18 21.52
C ILE A 212 11.54 11.97 22.09
N LEU A 213 10.30 11.62 21.73
CA LEU A 213 9.09 12.32 22.21
C LEU A 213 8.87 12.20 23.73
N ILE A 214 9.21 11.05 24.32
CA ILE A 214 8.96 10.80 25.76
C ILE A 214 10.08 11.34 26.65
N ASN A 215 11.34 11.37 26.16
CA ASN A 215 12.49 11.71 27.00
C ASN A 215 13.03 13.13 26.81
N MET A 216 12.56 13.90 25.83
CA MET A 216 12.95 15.30 25.64
C MET A 216 11.77 16.24 25.90
N PRO A 217 11.76 16.97 27.04
CA PRO A 217 10.82 18.08 27.20
C PRO A 217 11.19 19.19 26.20
N SER A 218 10.47 19.23 25.08
CA SER A 218 10.62 20.29 24.09
C SER A 218 9.89 21.54 24.54
N LYS A 219 10.50 22.72 24.36
CA LYS A 219 9.82 24.00 24.60
C LYS A 219 8.68 24.24 23.59
N PHE A 220 8.70 23.54 22.46
CA PHE A 220 7.73 23.71 21.39
C PHE A 220 6.46 22.88 21.58
N ILE A 221 6.52 21.76 22.30
CA ILE A 221 5.34 20.92 22.55
C ILE A 221 4.79 21.22 23.94
N THR A 222 3.61 21.83 24.01
CA THR A 222 2.99 22.14 25.30
C THR A 222 2.52 20.86 26.00
N SER A 223 2.47 20.87 27.34
CA SER A 223 1.97 19.74 28.13
C SER A 223 0.51 19.39 27.81
N SER A 224 -0.25 20.32 27.24
CA SER A 224 -1.63 20.10 26.80
C SER A 224 -1.72 19.31 25.48
N VAL A 225 -0.69 19.41 24.62
CA VAL A 225 -0.61 18.73 23.31
C VAL A 225 0.15 17.41 23.40
N ALA A 226 1.05 17.26 24.37
CA ALA A 226 1.83 16.04 24.58
C ALA A 226 0.99 14.73 24.60
N PRO A 227 -0.21 14.66 25.20
CA PRO A 227 -1.06 13.46 25.12
C PRO A 227 -1.49 13.11 23.69
N TYR A 228 -1.77 14.12 22.84
CA TYR A 228 -2.17 13.92 21.45
C TYR A 228 -1.00 13.42 20.59
N MET A 229 0.20 13.92 20.84
CA MET A 229 1.39 13.40 20.17
C MET A 229 1.71 11.95 20.56
N ASN A 230 1.46 11.57 21.81
CA ASN A 230 1.57 10.16 22.25
C ASN A 230 0.50 9.28 21.57
N ASP A 231 -0.70 9.78 21.38
CA ASP A 231 -1.80 9.09 20.69
C ASP A 231 -1.42 8.77 19.23
N VAL A 232 -0.91 9.76 18.48
CA VAL A 232 -0.34 9.54 17.13
C VAL A 232 0.72 8.43 17.15
N TYR A 233 1.56 8.41 18.18
CA TYR A 233 2.58 7.40 18.34
C TYR A 233 2.01 5.99 18.53
N ASP A 234 0.98 5.87 19.35
CA ASP A 234 0.32 4.59 19.62
C ASP A 234 -0.47 4.12 18.39
N HIS A 235 -1.13 5.03 17.66
CA HIS A 235 -1.75 4.75 16.37
C HIS A 235 -0.72 4.27 15.32
N ILE A 236 0.47 4.84 15.27
CA ILE A 236 1.54 4.34 14.37
C ILE A 236 1.93 2.91 14.75
N LYS A 237 2.01 2.55 16.04
CA LYS A 237 2.28 1.15 16.44
C LYS A 237 1.17 0.21 16.01
N GLU A 238 -0.07 0.64 16.14
CA GLU A 238 -1.24 -0.12 15.68
C GLU A 238 -1.19 -0.34 14.16
N ALA A 239 -0.89 0.70 13.38
CA ALA A 239 -0.70 0.61 11.94
C ALA A 239 0.44 -0.38 11.59
N ILE A 240 1.53 -0.40 12.35
CA ILE A 240 2.61 -1.39 12.15
C ILE A 240 2.10 -2.81 12.43
N GLY A 241 1.32 -3.01 13.48
CA GLY A 241 0.70 -4.30 13.79
C GLY A 241 -0.24 -4.78 12.67
N LEU A 242 -1.05 -3.87 12.13
CA LEU A 242 -1.93 -4.16 11.02
C LEU A 242 -1.17 -4.49 9.73
N SER A 243 -0.11 -3.74 9.41
CA SER A 243 0.77 -4.05 8.27
C SER A 243 1.45 -5.41 8.39
N GLU A 244 1.86 -5.80 9.60
CA GLU A 244 2.43 -7.12 9.86
C GLU A 244 1.38 -8.23 9.71
N THR A 245 0.14 -7.97 10.15
CA THR A 245 -0.98 -8.90 9.97
C THR A 245 -1.29 -9.09 8.48
N CYS A 246 -1.36 -7.99 7.71
CA CYS A 246 -1.50 -8.04 6.25
C CYS A 246 -0.36 -8.83 5.62
N ARG A 247 0.89 -8.66 6.07
CA ARG A 247 2.06 -9.40 5.57
C ARG A 247 1.88 -10.91 5.74
N VAL A 248 1.37 -11.35 6.88
CA VAL A 248 1.08 -12.77 7.15
C VAL A 248 -0.06 -13.26 6.25
N MET A 249 -1.18 -12.53 6.18
CA MET A 249 -2.31 -12.92 5.33
C MET A 249 -1.94 -13.01 3.84
N ILE A 250 -1.11 -12.09 3.33
CA ILE A 250 -0.59 -12.14 1.96
C ILE A 250 0.26 -13.41 1.72
N SER A 251 1.05 -13.82 2.72
CA SER A 251 1.83 -15.06 2.66
C SER A 251 0.93 -16.29 2.61
N ASP A 252 -0.15 -16.30 3.39
CA ASP A 252 -1.14 -17.37 3.40
C ASP A 252 -1.94 -17.42 2.09
N LEU A 253 -2.30 -16.27 1.54
CA LEU A 253 -2.93 -16.13 0.23
C LEU A 253 -2.06 -16.72 -0.89
N MET A 254 -0.75 -16.49 -0.84
CA MET A 254 0.20 -17.05 -1.79
C MET A 254 0.32 -18.58 -1.65
N GLN A 255 0.25 -19.12 -0.43
CA GLN A 255 0.20 -20.57 -0.20
C GLN A 255 -1.10 -21.18 -0.71
N LEU A 256 -2.24 -20.52 -0.46
CA LEU A 256 -3.56 -20.93 -0.96
C LEU A 256 -3.58 -20.97 -2.49
N PHE A 257 -2.98 -19.97 -3.15
CA PHE A 257 -2.84 -19.94 -4.61
C PHE A 257 -2.11 -21.18 -5.15
N TYR A 258 -0.97 -21.55 -4.56
CA TYR A 258 -0.23 -22.74 -4.98
C TYR A 258 -0.99 -24.03 -4.69
N ALA A 259 -1.67 -24.12 -3.54
CA ALA A 259 -2.50 -25.26 -3.19
C ALA A 259 -3.66 -25.45 -4.17
N SER A 260 -4.39 -24.37 -4.50
CA SER A 260 -5.50 -24.37 -5.46
C SER A 260 -5.04 -24.75 -6.87
N THR A 261 -3.90 -24.21 -7.31
CA THR A 261 -3.28 -24.55 -8.60
C THR A 261 -2.91 -26.03 -8.67
N SER A 262 -2.29 -26.56 -7.61
CA SER A 262 -1.94 -27.98 -7.50
C SER A 262 -3.18 -28.88 -7.51
N TYR A 263 -4.24 -28.48 -6.80
CA TYR A 263 -5.52 -29.19 -6.81
C TYR A 263 -6.11 -29.28 -8.22
N LYS A 264 -6.18 -28.16 -8.95
CA LYS A 264 -6.67 -28.11 -10.34
C LYS A 264 -5.83 -28.96 -11.29
N LEU A 265 -4.49 -28.91 -11.15
CA LEU A 265 -3.59 -29.75 -11.92
C LEU A 265 -3.81 -31.24 -11.64
N ASN A 266 -4.02 -31.62 -10.37
CA ASN A 266 -4.34 -33.00 -10.00
C ASN A 266 -5.68 -33.45 -10.58
N GLU A 267 -6.69 -32.57 -10.63
CA GLU A 267 -7.97 -32.85 -11.26
C GLU A 267 -7.82 -33.09 -12.78
N ILE A 268 -7.07 -32.24 -13.47
CA ILE A 268 -6.78 -32.39 -14.91
C ILE A 268 -6.05 -33.72 -15.17
N ILE A 269 -5.01 -34.03 -14.39
CA ILE A 269 -4.25 -35.29 -14.52
C ILE A 269 -5.16 -36.49 -14.26
N LYS A 270 -6.05 -36.41 -13.27
CA LYS A 270 -7.02 -37.47 -12.95
C LYS A 270 -7.95 -37.74 -14.13
N VAL A 271 -8.51 -36.69 -14.74
CA VAL A 271 -9.38 -36.81 -15.93
C VAL A 271 -8.61 -37.42 -17.10
N LEU A 272 -7.40 -36.93 -17.40
CA LEU A 272 -6.56 -37.47 -18.47
C LEU A 272 -6.21 -38.94 -18.23
N THR A 273 -5.94 -39.32 -16.98
CA THR A 273 -5.61 -40.69 -16.59
C THR A 273 -6.79 -41.63 -16.75
N VAL A 274 -8.01 -41.20 -16.36
CA VAL A 274 -9.24 -41.98 -16.55
C VAL A 274 -9.49 -42.22 -18.03
N ILE A 275 -9.41 -41.18 -18.86
CA ILE A 275 -9.56 -41.30 -20.32
C ILE A 275 -8.50 -42.26 -20.88
N SER A 276 -7.22 -42.03 -20.58
CA SER A 276 -6.12 -42.84 -21.10
C SER A 276 -6.23 -44.30 -20.69
N THR A 277 -6.57 -44.58 -19.43
CA THR A 277 -6.68 -45.95 -18.91
C THR A 277 -7.83 -46.72 -19.56
N ILE A 278 -8.90 -46.03 -19.98
CA ILE A 278 -9.99 -46.64 -20.76
C ILE A 278 -9.53 -46.91 -22.20
N PHE A 279 -8.88 -45.94 -22.86
CA PHE A 279 -8.54 -46.06 -24.28
C PHE A 279 -7.32 -46.93 -24.59
N ILE A 280 -6.29 -46.98 -23.74
CA ILE A 280 -5.06 -47.77 -23.98
C ILE A 280 -5.36 -49.25 -24.28
N PRO A 281 -6.10 -50.01 -23.44
CA PRO A 281 -6.39 -51.42 -23.72
C PRO A 281 -7.31 -51.60 -24.93
N LEU A 282 -8.26 -50.70 -25.16
CA LEU A 282 -9.13 -50.74 -26.34
C LEU A 282 -8.33 -50.53 -27.63
N THR A 283 -7.42 -49.54 -27.62
CA THR A 283 -6.54 -49.24 -28.76
C THR A 283 -5.59 -50.40 -29.02
N PHE A 284 -5.09 -51.05 -27.98
CA PHE A 284 -4.29 -52.26 -28.11
C PHE A 284 -5.07 -53.40 -28.80
N ILE A 285 -6.33 -53.64 -28.38
CA ILE A 285 -7.19 -54.66 -29.00
C ILE A 285 -7.44 -54.34 -30.48
N VAL A 286 -7.82 -53.10 -30.78
CA VAL A 286 -8.04 -52.65 -32.18
C VAL A 286 -6.75 -52.77 -32.99
N GLY A 287 -5.61 -52.40 -32.41
CA GLY A 287 -4.30 -52.53 -33.05
C GLY A 287 -3.92 -53.97 -33.35
N LEU A 288 -4.15 -54.90 -32.39
CA LEU A 288 -3.86 -56.33 -32.53
C LEU A 288 -4.68 -56.97 -33.66
N TYR A 289 -5.99 -56.70 -33.71
CA TYR A 289 -6.86 -57.21 -34.78
C TYR A 289 -6.77 -56.41 -36.09
N GLY A 290 -6.10 -55.25 -36.08
CA GLY A 290 -5.76 -54.46 -37.27
C GLY A 290 -4.47 -54.90 -37.95
N MET A 291 -3.78 -55.93 -37.43
CA MET A 291 -2.55 -56.44 -38.03
C MET A 291 -2.83 -57.33 -39.25
N ASN A 292 -2.06 -57.16 -40.32
CA ASN A 292 -2.19 -57.92 -41.58
C ASN A 292 -1.55 -59.33 -41.51
N PHE A 293 -1.94 -60.16 -40.53
CA PHE A 293 -1.46 -61.55 -40.46
C PHE A 293 -2.35 -62.52 -41.25
N LYS A 294 -1.73 -63.50 -41.92
CA LYS A 294 -2.45 -64.53 -42.71
C LYS A 294 -3.19 -65.59 -41.88
N HIS A 295 -2.78 -65.84 -40.64
CA HIS A 295 -3.35 -66.90 -39.79
C HIS A 295 -3.79 -66.31 -38.44
N ILE A 296 -4.92 -65.60 -38.44
CA ILE A 296 -5.64 -65.20 -37.22
C ILE A 296 -6.86 -66.12 -37.10
N PRO A 297 -6.87 -67.08 -36.15
CA PRO A 297 -7.93 -68.09 -36.02
C PRO A 297 -9.35 -67.52 -35.96
N GLU A 298 -9.49 -66.32 -35.40
CA GLU A 298 -10.76 -65.69 -35.05
C GLU A 298 -11.50 -65.09 -36.26
N PHE A 299 -10.83 -64.81 -37.39
CA PHE A 299 -11.47 -64.15 -38.55
C PHE A 299 -12.50 -65.01 -39.29
N ASN A 300 -12.40 -66.34 -39.18
CA ASN A 300 -13.31 -67.26 -39.88
C ASN A 300 -14.61 -67.54 -39.09
N ILE A 301 -14.80 -66.94 -37.92
CA ILE A 301 -15.97 -67.16 -37.06
C ILE A 301 -17.05 -66.11 -37.40
N PRO A 302 -18.29 -66.51 -37.78
CA PRO A 302 -19.36 -65.60 -38.25
C PRO A 302 -19.83 -64.51 -37.26
N TRP A 303 -19.34 -64.51 -36.02
CA TRP A 303 -19.72 -63.59 -34.95
C TRP A 303 -18.52 -62.94 -34.24
N ALA A 304 -17.29 -63.13 -34.72
CA ALA A 304 -16.10 -62.62 -34.04
C ALA A 304 -16.11 -61.09 -33.88
N TYR A 305 -16.54 -60.34 -34.90
CA TYR A 305 -16.57 -58.88 -34.86
C TYR A 305 -17.57 -58.31 -33.82
N PRO A 306 -18.86 -58.73 -33.79
CA PRO A 306 -19.77 -58.37 -32.72
C PRO A 306 -19.30 -58.80 -31.31
N VAL A 307 -18.70 -59.99 -31.18
CA VAL A 307 -18.16 -60.46 -29.90
C VAL A 307 -17.01 -59.56 -29.42
N LEU A 308 -16.10 -59.16 -30.32
CA LEU A 308 -15.00 -58.24 -30.01
C LEU A 308 -15.52 -56.88 -29.51
N LEU A 309 -16.52 -56.31 -30.19
CA LEU A 309 -17.19 -55.08 -29.76
C LEU A 309 -17.83 -55.25 -28.37
N GLY A 310 -18.46 -56.39 -28.11
CA GLY A 310 -19.02 -56.74 -26.79
C GLY A 310 -17.95 -56.80 -25.69
N VAL A 311 -16.81 -57.45 -25.96
CA VAL A 311 -15.68 -57.52 -25.02
C VAL A 311 -15.12 -56.12 -24.73
N MET A 312 -14.92 -55.29 -25.76
CA MET A 312 -14.47 -53.90 -25.60
C MET A 312 -15.46 -53.06 -24.77
N LEU A 313 -16.76 -53.23 -25.00
CA LEU A 313 -17.80 -52.57 -24.20
C LEU A 313 -17.75 -53.02 -22.74
N VAL A 314 -17.61 -54.32 -22.47
CA VAL A 314 -17.49 -54.87 -21.11
C VAL A 314 -16.24 -54.33 -20.39
N ILE A 315 -15.08 -54.29 -21.05
CA ILE A 315 -13.85 -53.71 -20.49
C ILE A 315 -14.07 -52.24 -20.13
N THR A 316 -14.71 -51.48 -21.02
CA THR A 316 -15.02 -50.06 -20.79
C THR A 316 -15.92 -49.88 -19.56
N LEU A 317 -17.01 -50.65 -19.47
CA LEU A 317 -17.94 -50.59 -18.35
C LEU A 317 -17.29 -51.01 -17.02
N LEU A 318 -16.44 -52.04 -17.03
CA LEU A 318 -15.68 -52.48 -15.87
C LEU A 318 -14.72 -51.38 -15.38
N MET A 319 -14.02 -50.72 -16.30
CA MET A 319 -13.12 -49.60 -15.96
C MET A 319 -13.89 -48.40 -15.40
N ILE A 320 -15.01 -48.02 -16.02
CA ILE A 320 -15.87 -46.94 -15.51
C ILE A 320 -16.37 -47.28 -14.10
N TYR A 321 -16.83 -48.51 -13.88
CA TYR A 321 -17.27 -48.98 -12.57
C TYR A 321 -16.13 -48.93 -11.53
N TYR A 322 -14.93 -49.37 -11.90
CA TYR A 322 -13.74 -49.30 -11.04
C TYR A 322 -13.41 -47.86 -10.63
N PHE A 323 -13.37 -46.93 -11.59
CA PHE A 323 -13.08 -45.52 -11.31
C PHE A 323 -14.17 -44.84 -10.48
N LYS A 324 -15.44 -45.16 -10.73
CA LYS A 324 -16.55 -44.68 -9.91
C LYS A 324 -16.43 -45.17 -8.46
N LYS A 325 -16.07 -46.44 -8.24
CA LYS A 325 -15.86 -47.01 -6.90
C LYS A 325 -14.69 -46.33 -6.17
N LYS A 326 -13.64 -45.93 -6.88
CA LYS A 326 -12.49 -45.20 -6.31
C LYS A 326 -12.76 -43.70 -6.04
N LYS A 327 -13.97 -43.18 -6.31
CA LYS A 327 -14.29 -41.73 -6.28
C LYS A 327 -13.38 -40.93 -7.22
N TRP A 328 -13.00 -41.56 -8.33
CA TRP A 328 -12.25 -40.87 -9.36
C TRP A 328 -13.15 -40.05 -10.30
N PHE A 329 -14.45 -40.36 -10.27
CA PHE A 329 -15.55 -39.53 -10.75
C PHE A 329 -16.10 -38.66 -9.64
#